data_AF-A0A2E9GKX5-F1
#
_entry.id   AF-A0A2E9GKX5-F1
#
_cell.length_a   1.000
_cell.length_b   1.000
_cell.length_c   1.000
_cell.angle_alpha   90.00
_cell.angle_beta   90.00
_cell.angle_gamma   90.00
#
_symmetry.space_group_name_H-M   'P 1'
#
loop_
_entity.id
_entity.type
_entity.pdbx_description
1 polymer ?
#
loop_
_entity_poly.entity_id
_entity_poly.type
_entity_poly.pdbx_seq_one_letter_code
_entity_poly.pdbx_strand_id
1 'polypeptide(L)'
;MITDTWSPQINGVVNTWKNLIKISKKNDMDIKVIHPFLFFNISWPFYKEIKIPMVRYKTVVNMIKHMNPDYIHIATEGILGWHARNYCIKNNYSFSTSYHTKFPEFLSSLYWVPKALTYSVIRNFH
;
A
#
# COMPACT_ATOMS: atom_id res chain seq x y z
N MET A 1 -6.49 2.70 6.17
CA MET A 1 -6.01 1.94 4.99
C MET A 1 -4.68 2.52 4.52
N ILE A 2 -3.72 1.67 4.14
CA ILE A 2 -2.42 2.06 3.59
C ILE A 2 -2.29 1.44 2.19
N THR A 3 -1.91 2.24 1.20
CA THR A 3 -1.74 1.80 -0.19
C THR A 3 -0.61 2.57 -0.87
N ASP A 4 0.10 1.93 -1.79
CA ASP A 4 1.13 2.49 -2.66
C ASP A 4 0.56 2.80 -4.05
N THR A 5 -0.74 2.64 -4.25
CA THR A 5 -1.47 3.09 -5.45
C THR A 5 -2.72 3.86 -5.05
N TRP A 6 -2.92 5.04 -5.64
CA TRP A 6 -4.06 5.91 -5.31
C TRP A 6 -4.40 6.89 -6.43
N SER A 7 -5.51 7.60 -6.27
CA SER A 7 -5.90 8.71 -7.16
C SER A 7 -4.80 9.78 -7.21
N PRO A 8 -4.46 10.36 -8.38
CA PRO A 8 -5.16 10.34 -9.68
C PRO A 8 -4.94 9.10 -10.58
N GLN A 9 -4.17 8.10 -10.18
CA GLN A 9 -3.96 6.90 -11.00
C GLN A 9 -5.30 6.17 -11.23
N ILE A 10 -5.56 5.77 -12.48
CA ILE A 10 -6.75 5.01 -12.86
C ILE A 10 -6.33 3.56 -13.06
N ASN A 11 -6.63 2.70 -12.10
CA ASN A 11 -6.42 1.25 -12.21
C ASN A 11 -7.49 0.48 -11.44
N GLY A 12 -7.53 -0.84 -11.63
CA GLY A 12 -8.51 -1.72 -10.98
C GLY A 12 -8.46 -1.63 -9.45
N VAL A 13 -7.26 -1.57 -8.86
CA VAL A 13 -7.06 -1.51 -7.40
C VAL A 13 -7.65 -0.22 -6.81
N VAL A 14 -7.33 0.93 -7.40
CA VAL A 14 -7.85 2.23 -6.96
C VAL A 14 -9.36 2.28 -7.08
N ASN A 15 -9.93 1.76 -8.16
CA ASN A 15 -11.39 1.73 -8.34
C ASN A 15 -12.08 0.84 -7.30
N THR A 16 -11.55 -0.35 -7.03
CA THR A 16 -12.05 -1.25 -5.97
C THR A 16 -12.08 -0.53 -4.62
N TRP A 17 -10.97 0.09 -4.22
CA TRP A 17 -10.89 0.78 -2.93
C TRP A 17 -11.76 2.04 -2.85
N LYS A 18 -11.86 2.83 -3.93
CA LYS A 18 -12.77 3.99 -3.96
C LYS A 18 -14.22 3.56 -3.78
N ASN A 19 -14.64 2.49 -4.46
CA ASN A 19 -15.99 1.96 -4.32
C ASN A 19 -16.22 1.41 -2.91
N LEU A 20 -15.26 0.67 -2.35
CA LEU A 20 -15.35 0.15 -1.00
C LEU A 20 -15.48 1.27 0.04
N ILE A 21 -14.67 2.32 -0.05
CA ILE A 21 -14.77 3.48 0.85
C ILE A 21 -16.11 4.20 0.69
N LYS A 22 -16.60 4.32 -0.55
CA LYS A 22 -17.93 4.93 -0.80
C LYS A 22 -19.05 4.13 -0.14
N ILE A 23 -18.97 2.80 -0.14
CA ILE A 23 -19.95 1.93 0.50
C ILE A 23 -19.76 1.89 2.02
N SER A 24 -18.52 1.90 2.52
CA SER A 24 -18.21 1.87 3.95
C SER A 24 -18.74 3.11 4.67
N LYS A 25 -18.72 4.27 4.02
CA LYS A 25 -19.33 5.51 4.53
C LYS A 25 -20.83 5.37 4.81
N LYS A 26 -21.53 4.47 4.12
CA LYS A 26 -22.95 4.19 4.38
C LYS A 26 -23.16 3.28 5.60
N ASN A 27 -22.09 2.69 6.13
CA ASN A 27 -22.08 1.79 7.28
C ASN A 27 -21.30 2.38 8.46
N ASP A 28 -21.25 3.72 8.56
CA ASP A 28 -20.57 4.47 9.62
C ASP A 28 -19.07 4.13 9.82
N MET A 29 -18.41 3.60 8.79
CA MET A 29 -16.96 3.36 8.82
C MET A 29 -16.20 4.54 8.21
N ASP A 30 -15.40 5.24 9.02
CA ASP A 30 -14.45 6.25 8.55
C ASP A 30 -13.13 5.61 8.11
N ILE A 31 -12.91 5.54 6.79
CA ILE A 31 -11.68 5.00 6.22
C ILE A 31 -10.76 6.15 5.82
N LYS A 32 -9.74 6.40 6.64
CA LYS A 32 -8.60 7.25 6.29
C LYS A 32 -7.57 6.49 5.46
N VAL A 33 -6.99 7.15 4.46
CA VAL A 33 -6.08 6.54 3.49
C VAL A 33 -4.71 7.19 3.53
N ILE A 34 -3.65 6.40 3.76
CA ILE A 34 -2.26 6.80 3.56
C ILE A 34 -1.84 6.33 2.18
N HIS A 35 -1.42 7.26 1.32
CA HIS A 35 -1.09 7.00 -0.09
C HIS A 35 0.10 7.81 -0.60
N PRO A 36 0.71 7.47 -1.75
CA PRO A 36 1.95 8.10 -2.20
C PRO A 36 1.85 9.61 -2.43
N PHE A 37 0.70 10.08 -2.92
CA PHE A 37 0.48 11.50 -3.19
C PHE A 37 0.40 12.40 -1.94
N LEU A 38 0.49 11.84 -0.72
CA LEU A 38 0.67 12.63 0.51
C LEU A 38 2.14 13.05 0.72
N PHE A 39 3.05 12.56 -0.12
CA PHE A 39 4.49 12.76 0.00
C PHE A 39 5.09 13.23 -1.32
N PHE A 40 6.32 13.76 -1.23
CA PHE A 40 7.17 13.84 -2.42
C PHE A 40 7.32 12.44 -3.01
N ASN A 41 7.08 12.33 -4.31
CA ASN A 41 7.10 11.06 -5.02
C ASN A 41 7.78 11.22 -6.37
N ILE A 42 8.42 10.14 -6.81
CA ILE A 42 9.08 10.07 -8.11
C ILE A 42 8.35 9.05 -8.98
N SER A 43 8.22 9.37 -10.26
CA SER A 43 7.67 8.46 -11.26
C SER A 43 8.63 7.30 -11.49
N TRP A 44 8.12 6.07 -11.53
CA TRP A 44 8.94 4.93 -11.92
C TRP A 44 9.46 5.13 -13.37
N PRO A 45 10.76 4.89 -13.68
CA PRO A 45 11.37 5.30 -14.95
C PRO A 45 10.61 4.87 -16.22
N PHE A 46 10.13 3.64 -16.26
CA PHE A 46 9.41 3.06 -17.40
C PHE A 46 7.88 3.08 -17.24
N TYR A 47 7.37 3.46 -16.07
CA TYR A 47 5.94 3.47 -15.74
C TYR A 47 5.60 4.73 -14.95
N LYS A 48 5.41 5.84 -15.68
CA LYS A 48 5.25 7.16 -15.06
C LYS A 48 4.02 7.28 -14.15
N GLU A 49 3.06 6.39 -14.33
CA GLU A 49 1.86 6.26 -13.51
C GLU A 49 2.13 5.70 -12.11
N ILE A 50 3.17 4.88 -11.96
CA ILE A 50 3.60 4.36 -10.67
C ILE A 50 4.38 5.45 -9.95
N LYS A 51 3.82 5.90 -8.83
CA LYS A 51 4.45 6.92 -7.98
C LYS A 51 5.09 6.25 -6.77
N ILE A 52 6.41 6.37 -6.69
CA ILE A 52 7.20 5.85 -5.57
C ILE A 52 7.28 6.95 -4.50
N PRO A 53 6.68 6.77 -3.32
CA PRO A 53 6.77 7.77 -2.27
C PRO A 53 8.16 7.76 -1.63
N MET A 54 8.80 8.93 -1.60
CA MET A 54 10.08 9.14 -0.92
C MET A 54 9.84 9.49 0.54
N VAL A 55 9.41 8.48 1.30
CA VAL A 55 8.94 8.64 2.67
C VAL A 55 9.74 7.77 3.65
N ARG A 56 10.08 8.37 4.78
CA ARG A 56 10.77 7.67 5.88
C ARG A 56 9.78 6.89 6.73
N TYR A 57 10.23 5.75 7.26
CA TYR A 57 9.47 4.92 8.19
C TYR A 57 8.79 5.74 9.31
N LYS A 58 9.55 6.62 9.98
CA LYS A 58 9.03 7.46 11.08
C LYS A 58 7.85 8.35 10.67
N THR A 59 7.84 8.83 9.43
CA THR A 59 6.75 9.68 8.92
C THR A 59 5.46 8.88 8.83
N VAL A 60 5.51 7.68 8.25
CA VAL A 60 4.34 6.78 8.15
C VAL A 60 3.83 6.41 9.55
N VAL A 61 4.73 6.05 10.46
CA VAL A 61 4.38 5.72 11.86
C VAL A 61 3.68 6.88 12.55
N ASN A 62 4.21 8.09 12.42
CA ASN A 62 3.60 9.27 13.06
C ASN A 62 2.21 9.55 12.51
N MET A 63 1.99 9.36 11.21
CA MET A 63 0.65 9.47 10.61
C MET A 63 -0.31 8.42 11.15
N ILE A 64 0.12 7.15 11.25
CA ILE A 64 -0.71 6.08 11.82
C ILE A 64 -1.08 6.42 13.27
N LYS A 65 -0.11 6.84 14.09
CA LYS A 65 -0.36 7.24 15.49
C LYS A 65 -1.31 8.43 15.60
N HIS A 66 -1.13 9.45 14.77
CA HIS A 66 -1.99 10.63 14.78
C HIS A 66 -3.41 10.32 14.32
N MET A 67 -3.58 9.38 13.37
CA MET A 67 -4.90 8.92 12.94
C MET A 67 -5.61 8.08 14.02
N ASN A 68 -4.85 7.45 14.91
CA ASN A 68 -5.31 6.55 15.98
C ASN A 68 -6.42 5.58 15.51
N PRO A 69 -6.13 4.73 14.50
CA PRO A 69 -7.15 3.87 13.90
C PRO A 69 -7.47 2.66 14.79
N ASP A 70 -8.74 2.24 14.80
CA ASP A 70 -9.16 0.98 15.42
C ASP A 70 -8.64 -0.23 14.65
N TYR A 71 -8.55 -0.12 13.32
CA TYR A 71 -8.13 -1.19 12.42
C TYR A 71 -7.15 -0.71 11.37
N ILE A 72 -6.14 -1.55 11.09
CA ILE A 72 -5.13 -1.29 10.08
C ILE A 72 -5.30 -2.30 8.93
N HIS A 73 -5.47 -1.76 7.72
CA HIS A 73 -5.51 -2.54 6.50
C HIS A 73 -4.44 -2.04 5.54
N ILE A 74 -3.60 -2.96 5.04
CA ILE A 74 -2.50 -2.71 4.12
C ILE A 74 -2.82 -3.31 2.76
N ALA A 75 -3.16 -2.46 1.79
CA ALA A 75 -3.74 -2.86 0.52
C ALA A 75 -2.72 -3.27 -0.56
N THR A 76 -1.45 -2.90 -0.39
CA THR A 76 -0.39 -3.13 -1.39
C THR A 76 0.98 -3.27 -0.74
N GLU A 77 1.91 -3.89 -1.45
CA GLU A 77 3.19 -4.39 -0.97
C GLU A 77 4.37 -3.43 -1.25
N GLY A 78 4.11 -2.13 -1.39
CA GLY A 78 5.13 -1.10 -1.65
C GLY A 78 5.75 -0.51 -0.39
N ILE A 79 6.45 0.62 -0.54
CA ILE A 79 7.21 1.27 0.55
C ILE A 79 6.30 1.62 1.73
N LEU A 80 5.11 2.16 1.46
CA LEU A 80 4.14 2.48 2.51
C LEU A 80 3.63 1.22 3.19
N GLY A 81 3.32 0.18 2.40
CA GLY A 81 2.91 -1.11 2.93
C GLY A 81 3.94 -1.72 3.87
N TRP A 82 5.21 -1.75 3.47
CA TRP A 82 6.30 -2.30 4.31
C TRP A 82 6.52 -1.49 5.58
N HIS A 83 6.49 -0.16 5.50
CA HIS A 83 6.62 0.68 6.69
C HIS A 83 5.46 0.43 7.67
N ALA A 84 4.22 0.38 7.18
CA ALA A 84 3.05 0.10 8.00
C ALA A 84 3.11 -1.30 8.61
N ARG A 85 3.46 -2.32 7.82
CA ARG A 85 3.58 -3.71 8.28
C ARG A 85 4.61 -3.85 9.38
N ASN A 86 5.82 -3.33 9.16
CA ASN A 86 6.91 -3.40 10.13
C ASN A 86 6.54 -2.69 11.43
N TYR A 87 5.80 -1.58 11.34
CA TYR A 87 5.26 -0.90 12.51
C TYR A 87 4.25 -1.77 13.26
N CYS A 88 3.32 -2.41 12.56
CA CYS A 88 2.31 -3.26 13.19
C CYS A 88 2.95 -4.45 13.91
N ILE A 89 3.88 -5.16 13.24
CA ILE A 89 4.60 -6.30 13.83
C ILE A 89 5.40 -5.85 15.06
N LYS A 90 6.16 -4.76 14.97
CA LYS A 90 7.00 -4.29 16.07
C LYS A 90 6.20 -3.90 17.32
N ASN A 91 4.95 -3.47 17.16
CA ASN A 91 4.10 -2.99 18.25
C ASN A 91 2.94 -3.95 18.55
N ASN A 92 2.96 -5.18 18.01
CA ASN A 92 1.91 -6.18 18.18
C ASN A 92 0.50 -5.67 17.83
N TYR A 93 0.38 -4.83 16.80
CA TYR A 93 -0.92 -4.43 16.26
C TYR A 93 -1.46 -5.47 15.28
N SER A 94 -2.74 -5.80 15.40
CA SER A 94 -3.46 -6.57 14.39
C SER A 94 -3.60 -5.74 13.11
N PHE A 95 -3.31 -6.38 11.98
CA PHE A 95 -3.50 -5.80 10.66
C PHE A 95 -3.96 -6.86 9.68
N SER A 96 -4.59 -6.41 8.59
CA SER A 96 -4.92 -7.26 7.45
C SER A 96 -4.18 -6.76 6.21
N THR A 97 -3.92 -7.67 5.29
CA THR A 97 -3.30 -7.37 4.00
C THR A 97 -4.23 -7.78 2.86
N SER A 98 -3.96 -7.32 1.65
CA SER A 98 -4.63 -7.86 0.47
C SER A 98 -3.65 -8.04 -0.67
N TYR A 99 -3.75 -9.18 -1.34
CA TYR A 99 -2.96 -9.51 -2.52
C TYR A 99 -3.83 -9.28 -3.76
N HIS A 100 -3.70 -8.10 -4.37
CA HIS A 100 -4.54 -7.69 -5.51
C HIS A 100 -3.82 -7.72 -6.85
N THR A 101 -2.48 -7.79 -6.85
CA THR A 101 -1.71 -7.68 -8.08
C THR A 101 -0.72 -8.81 -8.25
N LYS A 102 -0.59 -9.25 -9.50
CA LYS A 102 0.50 -10.09 -9.98
C LYS A 102 1.81 -9.28 -10.07
N PHE A 103 2.17 -8.60 -8.99
CA PHE A 103 3.37 -7.77 -8.89
C PHE A 103 4.66 -8.56 -9.19
N PRO A 104 4.83 -9.81 -8.69
CA PRO A 104 5.92 -10.69 -9.11
C PRO A 104 6.01 -10.86 -10.64
N GLU A 105 4.88 -11.07 -11.30
CA GLU A 105 4.80 -11.26 -12.74
C GLU A 105 5.07 -9.96 -13.50
N PHE A 106 4.63 -8.82 -12.97
CA PHE A 106 4.93 -7.49 -13.51
C PHE A 106 6.42 -7.14 -13.42
N LEU A 107 7.08 -7.44 -12.30
CA LEU A 107 8.53 -7.25 -12.17
C LEU A 107 9.32 -8.20 -13.08
N SER A 108 8.88 -9.45 -13.18
CA SER A 108 9.49 -10.45 -14.05
C SER A 108 9.38 -10.07 -15.53
N SER A 109 8.27 -9.47 -15.97
CA SER A 109 8.11 -9.04 -17.37
C SER A 109 8.94 -7.80 -17.71
N LEU A 110 9.24 -6.93 -16.74
CA LEU A 110 9.94 -5.67 -16.97
C LEU A 110 11.45 -5.74 -16.78
N TYR A 111 11.90 -6.45 -15.76
CA TYR A 111 13.31 -6.47 -15.35
C TYR A 111 13.91 -7.87 -15.36
N TRP A 112 13.19 -8.86 -15.90
CA TRP A 112 13.57 -10.28 -15.88
C TRP A 112 13.96 -10.80 -14.49
N VAL A 113 13.37 -10.21 -13.44
CA VAL A 113 13.61 -10.64 -12.06
C VAL A 113 13.04 -12.04 -11.87
N PRO A 114 13.79 -12.99 -11.27
CA PRO A 114 13.29 -14.32 -11.01
C PRO A 114 12.04 -14.31 -10.13
N LYS A 115 10.94 -14.90 -10.62
CA LYS A 115 9.66 -14.96 -9.91
C LYS A 115 9.78 -15.54 -8.49
N ALA A 116 10.67 -16.52 -8.29
CA ALA A 116 10.90 -17.13 -6.99
C ALA A 116 11.32 -16.11 -5.91
N LEU A 117 12.14 -15.12 -6.27
CA LEU A 117 12.58 -14.07 -5.37
C LEU A 117 11.41 -13.15 -5.00
N THR A 118 10.66 -12.68 -6.00
CA THR A 118 9.51 -11.80 -5.80
C THR A 118 8.39 -12.47 -5.02
N TYR A 119 8.11 -13.76 -5.25
CA TYR A 119 7.13 -14.50 -4.44
C TYR A 119 7.61 -14.72 -3.01
N SER A 120 8.93 -14.89 -2.78
CA SER A 120 9.44 -14.96 -1.41
C SER A 120 9.19 -13.67 -0.64
N VAL A 121 9.34 -12.51 -1.30
CA VAL A 121 9.06 -11.20 -0.70
C VAL A 121 7.56 -11.06 -0.38
N ILE A 122 6.69 -11.44 -1.32
CA ILE A 122 5.23 -11.39 -1.13
C ILE A 122 4.78 -12.32 0.01
N ARG A 123 5.30 -13.56 0.06
CA ARG A 123 4.99 -14.50 1.16
C ARG A 123 5.45 -13.99 2.52
N ASN A 124 6.55 -13.24 2.56
CA ASN A 124 7.01 -12.61 3.80
C ASN A 124 6.20 -11.35 4.15
N PHE A 125 5.44 -10.78 3.21
CA PHE A 125 4.64 -9.58 3.43
C PHE A 125 3.24 -9.89 3.95
N HIS A 126 2.57 -10.88 3.38
CA HIS A 126 1.26 -11.34 3.85
C HIS A 126 1.38 -12.18 5.12
#